data_AF-A0A350ZXS0-F1
#
_entry.id   AF-A0A350ZXS0-F1
#
_cell.length_a   1.000
_cell.length_b   1.000
_cell.length_c   1.000
_cell.angle_alpha   90.00
_cell.angle_beta   90.00
_cell.angle_gamma   90.00
#
_symmetry.space_group_name_H-M   'P 1'
#
loop_
_entity.id
_entity.type
_entity.pdbx_description
1 polymer ?
#
loop_
_entity_poly.entity_id
_entity_poly.type
_entity_poly.pdbx_seq_one_letter_code
_entity_poly.pdbx_strand_id
1 'polypeptide(L)'
;MSLPAAKEGDRILATDIHIVMLPSPGGPVPTPLPSPFVGTLDGGLSADVLIEGKAAATKDSTATNTPGHIPAGGPFQTPPSNSATILAGSSTVHINGKPAARMSDMAQTCNDP
;
A
#
# COMPACT_ATOMS: atom_id res chain seq x y z
N MET A 1 -8.82 -16.27 16.03
CA MET A 1 -8.14 -17.00 14.94
C MET A 1 -6.95 -16.17 14.50
N SER A 2 -5.80 -16.79 14.23
CA SER A 2 -4.63 -16.11 13.66
C SER A 2 -4.84 -15.84 12.16
N LEU A 3 -4.45 -14.66 11.69
CA LEU A 3 -4.44 -14.33 10.26
C LEU A 3 -3.23 -14.99 9.57
N PRO A 4 -3.34 -15.40 8.30
CA PRO A 4 -2.22 -15.94 7.53
C PRO A 4 -1.05 -14.96 7.47
N ALA A 5 0.18 -15.47 7.49
CA ALA A 5 1.37 -14.65 7.28
C ALA A 5 1.46 -14.18 5.82
N ALA A 6 1.82 -12.92 5.62
CA ALA A 6 1.94 -12.29 4.31
C ALA A 6 3.31 -12.60 3.68
N LYS A 7 3.36 -12.66 2.35
CA LYS A 7 4.56 -12.93 1.56
C LYS A 7 4.55 -12.17 0.24
N GLU A 8 5.65 -12.28 -0.50
CA GLU A 8 5.80 -11.76 -1.85
C GLU A 8 4.60 -12.11 -2.76
N GLY A 9 4.10 -11.10 -3.47
CA GLY A 9 2.97 -11.24 -4.36
C GLY A 9 1.60 -11.20 -3.70
N ASP A 10 1.51 -11.21 -2.37
CA ASP A 10 0.23 -10.95 -1.69
C ASP A 10 -0.21 -9.49 -1.89
N ARG A 11 -1.52 -9.23 -1.79
CA ARG A 11 -2.11 -7.94 -2.14
C ARG A 11 -2.52 -7.12 -0.93
N ILE A 12 -2.24 -5.83 -0.98
CA ILE A 12 -2.82 -4.81 -0.10
C ILE A 12 -4.01 -4.19 -0.84
N LEU A 13 -5.19 -4.30 -0.25
CA LEU A 13 -6.41 -3.70 -0.77
C LEU A 13 -6.79 -2.51 0.12
N ALA A 14 -6.92 -1.33 -0.48
CA ALA A 14 -7.31 -0.11 0.22
C ALA A 14 -8.04 0.85 -0.72
N THR A 15 -8.54 1.94 -0.15
CA THR A 15 -9.04 3.10 -0.89
C THR A 15 -8.27 4.31 -0.42
N ASP A 16 -7.51 4.90 -1.34
CA ASP A 16 -6.79 6.14 -1.09
C ASP A 16 -7.71 7.33 -1.37
N ILE A 17 -7.43 8.47 -0.76
CA ILE A 17 -7.96 9.77 -1.17
C ILE A 17 -6.83 10.52 -1.86
N HIS A 18 -7.09 11.03 -3.05
CA HIS A 18 -6.18 11.94 -3.73
C HIS A 18 -6.88 13.22 -4.11
N ILE A 19 -6.17 14.34 -4.02
CA ILE A 19 -6.68 15.64 -4.42
C ILE A 19 -6.49 15.79 -5.92
N VAL A 20 -7.60 15.95 -6.62
CA VAL A 20 -7.64 16.20 -8.06
C VAL A 20 -8.03 17.65 -8.33
N MET A 21 -7.31 18.30 -9.24
CA MET A 21 -7.58 19.67 -9.67
C MET A 21 -8.66 19.67 -10.76
N LEU A 22 -9.93 19.68 -10.37
CA LEU A 22 -11.06 19.62 -11.31
C LEU A 22 -11.28 20.96 -12.00
N PRO A 23 -11.52 20.99 -13.33
CA PRO A 23 -11.77 22.24 -14.04
C PRO A 23 -13.10 22.89 -13.62
N SER A 24 -13.09 24.21 -13.46
CA SER A 24 -14.29 25.03 -13.24
C SER A 24 -14.18 26.37 -14.00
N PRO A 25 -15.27 27.14 -14.18
CA PRO A 25 -15.22 28.46 -14.82
C PRO A 25 -14.28 29.45 -14.13
N GLY A 26 -14.02 29.30 -12.82
CA GLY A 26 -13.10 30.15 -12.05
C GLY A 26 -11.66 29.63 -11.99
N GLY A 27 -11.35 28.52 -12.68
CA GLY A 27 -10.07 27.82 -12.61
C GLY A 27 -10.18 26.45 -11.89
N PRO A 28 -9.08 25.69 -11.80
CA PRO A 28 -9.10 24.37 -11.18
C PRO A 28 -9.40 24.42 -9.67
N VAL A 29 -10.27 23.53 -9.18
CA VAL A 29 -10.67 23.42 -7.77
C VAL A 29 -10.08 22.13 -7.16
N PRO A 30 -9.30 22.21 -6.06
CA PRO A 30 -8.82 21.03 -5.34
C PRO A 30 -9.98 20.22 -4.77
N THR A 31 -10.12 18.96 -5.22
CA THR A 31 -11.23 18.09 -4.82
C THR A 31 -10.68 16.74 -4.34
N PRO A 32 -10.87 16.36 -3.07
CA PRO A 32 -10.52 15.03 -2.58
C PRO A 32 -11.43 13.99 -3.21
N LEU A 33 -10.85 13.02 -3.92
CA LEU A 33 -11.58 11.94 -4.59
C LEU A 33 -11.02 10.56 -4.21
N PRO A 34 -11.89 9.56 -4.04
CA PRO A 34 -11.44 8.20 -3.74
C PRO A 34 -10.78 7.54 -4.95
N SER A 35 -9.69 6.83 -4.71
CA SER A 35 -8.93 6.07 -5.71
C SER A 35 -8.65 4.64 -5.20
N PRO A 36 -9.05 3.58 -5.91
CA PRO A 36 -8.75 2.21 -5.50
C PRO A 36 -7.25 1.95 -5.45
N PHE A 37 -6.78 1.33 -4.37
CA PHE A 37 -5.40 0.88 -4.23
C PHE A 37 -5.33 -0.64 -4.17
N VAL A 38 -4.56 -1.23 -5.08
CA VAL A 38 -4.33 -2.66 -5.16
C VAL A 38 -2.82 -2.89 -5.31
N GLY A 39 -2.13 -2.84 -4.16
CA GLY A 39 -0.68 -3.00 -4.08
C GLY A 39 -0.25 -4.45 -4.05
N THR A 40 0.83 -4.79 -4.76
CA THR A 40 1.48 -6.11 -4.68
C THR A 40 2.71 -6.00 -3.79
N LEU A 41 2.85 -6.86 -2.78
CA LEU A 41 4.04 -6.91 -1.93
C LEU A 41 5.26 -7.40 -2.72
N ASP A 42 6.21 -6.50 -2.95
CA ASP A 42 7.32 -6.69 -3.89
C ASP A 42 8.65 -6.07 -3.41
N GLY A 43 8.67 -5.46 -2.22
CA GLY A 43 9.87 -4.85 -1.67
C GLY A 43 9.94 -4.92 -0.14
N GLY A 44 11.14 -4.70 0.41
CA GLY A 44 11.38 -4.76 1.86
C GLY A 44 11.02 -6.13 2.48
N LEU A 45 11.11 -7.21 1.71
CA LEU A 45 10.80 -8.57 2.12
C LEU A 45 12.00 -9.26 2.78
N SER A 46 11.77 -10.38 3.45
CA SER A 46 12.82 -11.22 4.01
C SER A 46 13.73 -11.81 2.91
N ALA A 47 15.03 -11.83 3.15
CA ALA A 47 16.01 -12.36 2.20
C ALA A 47 16.19 -13.90 2.30
N ASP A 48 15.78 -14.50 3.40
CA ASP A 48 16.09 -15.89 3.76
C ASP A 48 14.91 -16.70 4.33
N VAL A 49 13.88 -16.03 4.87
CA VAL A 49 12.67 -16.69 5.34
C VAL A 49 11.62 -16.72 4.24
N LEU A 50 11.25 -17.93 3.85
CA LEU A 50 10.23 -18.18 2.83
C LEU A 50 8.95 -18.70 3.46
N ILE A 51 7.80 -18.18 3.01
CA ILE A 51 6.46 -18.70 3.32
C ILE A 51 5.88 -19.21 2.01
N GLU A 52 5.54 -20.50 1.96
CA GLU A 52 5.10 -21.16 0.72
C GLU A 52 6.06 -20.94 -0.48
N GLY A 53 7.37 -20.94 -0.19
CA GLY A 53 8.41 -20.77 -1.22
C GLY A 53 8.63 -19.34 -1.69
N LYS A 54 7.99 -18.34 -1.07
CA LYS A 54 8.11 -16.92 -1.42
C LYS A 54 8.66 -16.08 -0.26
N ALA A 55 9.35 -14.99 -0.55
CA ALA A 55 9.94 -14.13 0.48
C ALA A 55 8.88 -13.63 1.47
N ALA A 56 9.11 -13.81 2.77
CA ALA A 56 8.16 -13.42 3.80
C ALA A 56 8.07 -11.88 3.94
N ALA A 57 6.86 -11.36 4.15
CA ALA A 57 6.65 -9.95 4.44
C ALA A 57 6.73 -9.69 5.95
N THR A 58 7.23 -8.50 6.29
CA THR A 58 7.40 -8.03 7.67
C THR A 58 6.91 -6.59 7.80
N LYS A 59 6.93 -6.06 9.01
CA LYS A 59 6.86 -4.62 9.20
C LYS A 59 7.90 -3.92 8.30
N ASP A 60 7.50 -2.81 7.69
CA ASP A 60 8.27 -2.04 6.71
C ASP A 60 8.43 -2.69 5.32
N SER A 61 7.84 -3.86 5.07
CA SER A 61 7.73 -4.36 3.69
C SER A 61 6.87 -3.42 2.85
N THR A 62 7.22 -3.28 1.58
CA THR A 62 6.60 -2.34 0.64
C THR A 62 5.80 -3.06 -0.43
N ALA A 63 4.79 -2.36 -0.95
CA ALA A 63 3.98 -2.81 -2.07
C ALA A 63 3.83 -1.74 -3.14
N THR A 64 3.74 -2.15 -4.40
CA THR A 64 3.49 -1.28 -5.55
C THR A 64 2.06 -1.40 -6.05
N ASN A 65 1.33 -0.28 -6.14
CA ASN A 65 -0.03 -0.21 -6.68
C ASN A 65 -0.05 -0.57 -8.17
N THR A 66 -0.87 -1.55 -8.57
CA THR A 66 -0.98 -1.97 -9.97
C THR A 66 -2.45 -2.23 -10.36
N PRO A 67 -3.01 -1.49 -11.35
CA PRO A 67 -2.39 -0.36 -12.05
C PRO A 67 -2.17 0.84 -11.12
N GLY A 68 -1.24 1.73 -11.50
CA GLY A 68 -1.07 2.99 -10.78
C GLY A 68 -2.32 3.88 -10.88
N HIS A 69 -2.46 4.81 -9.94
CA HIS A 69 -3.57 5.74 -9.84
C HIS A 69 -3.72 6.57 -11.11
N ILE A 70 -4.95 6.61 -11.63
CA ILE A 70 -5.31 7.38 -12.82
C ILE A 70 -6.11 8.60 -12.37
N PRO A 71 -5.76 9.82 -12.81
CA PRO A 71 -6.49 11.02 -12.43
C PRO A 71 -7.94 11.00 -12.91
N ALA A 72 -8.88 11.33 -12.03
CA ALA A 72 -10.30 11.38 -12.36
C ALA A 72 -10.74 12.82 -12.71
N GLY A 73 -10.79 13.15 -14.01
CA GLY A 73 -11.37 14.42 -14.50
C GLY A 73 -10.44 15.64 -14.52
N GLY A 74 -9.28 15.58 -13.88
CA GLY A 74 -8.23 16.60 -13.89
C GLY A 74 -6.90 16.02 -13.40
N PRO A 75 -5.77 16.75 -13.44
CA PRO A 75 -4.50 16.25 -12.90
C PRO A 75 -4.57 16.15 -11.37
N PHE A 76 -3.78 15.24 -10.79
CA PHE A 76 -3.54 15.25 -9.35
C PHE A 76 -2.87 16.56 -8.93
N GLN A 77 -3.20 17.05 -7.72
CA GLN A 77 -2.46 18.15 -7.10
C GLN A 77 -1.03 17.72 -6.80
N THR A 78 -0.87 16.50 -6.27
CA THR A 78 0.42 15.86 -6.02
C THR A 78 0.44 14.51 -6.74
N PRO A 79 1.45 14.21 -7.58
CA PRO A 79 1.54 12.90 -8.21
C PRO A 79 1.59 11.78 -7.14
N PRO A 80 0.73 10.75 -7.23
CA PRO A 80 0.69 9.67 -6.26
C PRO A 80 1.95 8.80 -6.36
N SER A 81 2.53 8.43 -5.22
CA SER A 81 3.70 7.54 -5.20
C SER A 81 3.38 6.11 -5.62
N ASN A 82 2.11 5.71 -5.59
CA ASN A 82 1.66 4.35 -5.93
C ASN A 82 2.34 3.27 -5.09
N SER A 83 2.68 3.60 -3.85
CA SER A 83 3.38 2.70 -2.93
C SER A 83 2.64 2.57 -1.62
N ALA A 84 2.85 1.44 -0.95
CA ALA A 84 2.44 1.24 0.43
C ALA A 84 3.57 0.64 1.26
N THR A 85 3.52 0.87 2.57
CA THR A 85 4.44 0.29 3.57
C THR A 85 3.64 -0.33 4.70
N ILE A 86 3.96 -1.58 5.07
CA ILE A 86 3.31 -2.25 6.21
C ILE A 86 3.74 -1.58 7.52
N LEU A 87 2.77 -1.12 8.31
CA LEU A 87 2.99 -0.42 9.58
C LEU A 87 2.91 -1.34 10.81
N ALA A 88 2.14 -2.42 10.70
CA ALA A 88 1.85 -3.33 11.79
C ALA A 88 2.21 -4.78 11.42
N GLY A 89 2.44 -5.61 12.45
CA GLY A 89 2.74 -7.02 12.30
C GLY A 89 2.37 -7.79 13.56
N SER A 90 2.81 -9.04 13.63
CA SER A 90 2.67 -9.88 14.82
C SER A 90 3.40 -9.31 16.04
N SER A 91 2.80 -9.39 17.23
CA SER A 91 3.43 -8.97 18.49
C SER A 91 4.41 -10.01 19.05
N THR A 92 4.35 -11.25 18.58
CA THR A 92 5.14 -12.37 19.13
C THR A 92 6.00 -13.07 18.10
N VAL A 93 5.60 -13.06 16.82
CA VAL A 93 6.34 -13.71 15.74
C VAL A 93 7.17 -12.67 15.01
N HIS A 94 8.48 -12.90 14.99
CA HIS A 94 9.43 -12.02 14.32
C HIS A 94 10.16 -12.78 13.21
N ILE A 95 10.33 -12.14 12.07
CA ILE A 95 11.11 -12.61 10.92
C ILE A 95 12.24 -11.59 10.72
N ASN A 96 13.48 -12.07 10.71
CA ASN A 96 14.68 -11.22 10.70
C ASN A 96 14.66 -10.08 11.74
N GLY A 97 14.13 -10.35 12.94
CA GLY A 97 14.02 -9.37 14.02
C GLY A 97 12.90 -8.34 13.85
N LYS A 98 12.09 -8.41 12.79
CA LYS A 98 10.94 -7.55 12.54
C LYS A 98 9.62 -8.28 12.78
N PRO A 99 8.55 -7.60 13.24
CA PRO A 99 7.21 -8.19 13.32
C PRO A 99 6.80 -8.83 11.99
N ALA A 100 6.40 -10.10 12.01
CA ALA A 100 5.91 -10.80 10.82
C ALA A 100 4.59 -10.17 10.36
N ALA A 101 4.48 -9.79 9.09
CA ALA A 101 3.26 -9.24 8.54
C ALA A 101 2.23 -10.34 8.28
N ARG A 102 0.95 -9.99 8.38
CA ARG A 102 -0.19 -10.87 8.16
C ARG A 102 -1.20 -10.22 7.23
N MET A 103 -2.10 -11.04 6.69
CA MET A 103 -3.27 -10.54 6.00
C MET A 103 -4.01 -9.52 6.89
N SER A 104 -4.43 -8.40 6.30
CA SER A 104 -5.15 -7.32 6.98
C SER A 104 -4.36 -6.55 8.06
N ASP A 105 -3.05 -6.76 8.21
CA ASP A 105 -2.23 -5.82 8.98
C ASP A 105 -2.23 -4.44 8.29
N MET A 106 -2.25 -3.39 9.10
CA MET A 106 -2.35 -2.01 8.60
C MET A 106 -1.13 -1.63 7.76
N ALA A 107 -1.39 -0.99 6.62
CA ALA A 107 -0.38 -0.40 5.76
C ALA A 107 -0.66 1.08 5.54
N GLN A 108 0.39 1.86 5.43
CA GLN A 108 0.32 3.24 4.95
C GLN A 108 0.43 3.22 3.44
N THR A 109 -0.58 3.73 2.75
CA THR A 109 -0.61 3.91 1.29
C THR A 109 -0.22 5.34 0.92
N CYS A 110 -0.35 5.69 -0.35
CA CYS A 110 0.00 7.01 -0.87
C CYS A 110 -1.08 8.08 -0.68
N ASN A 111 -2.08 7.84 0.18
CA ASN A 111 -3.18 8.74 0.49
C ASN A 111 -2.69 10.19 0.77
N ASP A 112 -3.33 11.19 0.18
CA ASP A 112 -2.99 12.59 0.38
C ASP A 112 -3.38 13.02 1.82
N PRO A 113 -2.59 13.89 2.50
CA PRO A 113 -2.88 14.37 3.86
C PRO A 113 -4.19 15.15 4.01
#